data_AF-A0A367IT54-F1
#
_entry.id   AF-A0A367IT54-F1
#
_cell.length_a   1.000
_cell.length_b   1.000
_cell.length_c   1.000
_cell.angle_alpha   90.00
_cell.angle_beta   90.00
_cell.angle_gamma   90.00
#
_symmetry.space_group_name_H-M   'P 1'
#
loop_
_entity.id
_entity.type
_entity.pdbx_description
1 polymer ?
#
loop_
_entity_poly.entity_id
_entity_poly.type
_entity_poly.pdbx_seq_one_letter_code
_entity_poly.pdbx_strand_id
1 'polypeptide(L)'
;AIIALKKMKSKSLDKMDLSTYLTINIIAILEKVTQFIQAKKHDPKPAIISLQEVMKLIGPDNTQHAVHLTKVFYIVGNISGMELDAIDLWKCFIETLDYDGVKSHLLIILQGLINICCHSSTSVRHAIAETIMTILSDHEEDLDQLPDFPTLPELDTVRQFIADKVNMTPEVQMKRAYDRLFDPDETSVLIGVKKLSTLLTNDVVDSERYLTQLFYVSQKYAYQSNVMYYIAICLGKLGAVDPNRVNVDIKDETIYVLEDFKSTAENQQFICRIIMDCILPAFNAAEEKELPFVYYSIQTLLHDAGFTTVETMKQKKYQSTLQLWLKFPPSTQELLAPFLRSSYKSSQVQSTIEYPIYPQSVDVDTWVRLWYSALEKWATGAAKKIFSACLPVVLHGNTKVTTYLLPHLVHHIILSAPATETQHVIEEILSVLEIETEKRALEVVVSITQHCRQSLYKNPTRLGKMSRFLESIPDKLMAKASFRAKAYPQALMHLETYIKTHPEAISDTIDILPLLSQTYGHLDMKADLDILVDMYSGNMFSTAELICAESLGQWDLAIIHYKDHIKRKPDDIDACLKYLKCLKKAGNLGKF
;
A
#
# COMPACT_ATOMS: atom_id res chain seq x y z
N ALA A 1 35.12 -21.75 -2.93
CA ALA A 1 35.03 -20.47 -3.64
C ALA A 1 35.95 -19.40 -3.03
N ILE A 2 35.83 -19.06 -1.74
CA ILE A 2 36.61 -17.98 -1.08
C ILE A 2 38.14 -18.17 -1.15
N ILE A 3 38.65 -19.40 -0.97
CA ILE A 3 40.09 -19.69 -1.12
C ILE A 3 40.57 -19.49 -2.58
N ALA A 4 39.70 -19.78 -3.56
CA ALA A 4 40.00 -19.55 -4.97
C ALA A 4 39.94 -18.04 -5.31
N LEU A 5 39.01 -17.29 -4.73
CA LEU A 5 38.88 -15.83 -4.86
C LEU A 5 40.09 -15.10 -4.23
N LYS A 6 40.54 -15.51 -3.04
CA LYS A 6 41.76 -14.99 -2.40
C LYS A 6 43.02 -15.30 -3.24
N LYS A 7 43.10 -16.49 -3.86
CA LYS A 7 44.18 -16.86 -4.79
C LYS A 7 44.12 -16.12 -6.14
N MET A 8 42.95 -15.68 -6.59
CA MET A 8 42.79 -14.85 -7.79
C MET A 8 43.21 -13.41 -7.52
N LYS A 9 42.82 -12.83 -6.37
CA LYS A 9 43.23 -11.48 -5.95
C LYS A 9 44.75 -11.34 -5.80
N SER A 10 45.46 -12.40 -5.40
CA SER A 10 46.92 -12.41 -5.33
C SER A 10 47.62 -12.60 -6.69
N LYS A 11 46.89 -12.91 -7.77
CA LYS A 11 47.47 -13.32 -9.07
C LYS A 11 47.12 -12.42 -10.27
N SER A 12 46.13 -11.54 -10.19
CA SER A 12 45.76 -10.67 -11.31
C SER A 12 46.08 -9.20 -11.05
N LEU A 13 47.24 -8.75 -11.52
CA LEU A 13 47.33 -7.41 -12.08
C LEU A 13 46.59 -7.46 -13.44
N ASP A 14 45.59 -6.59 -13.57
CA ASP A 14 44.81 -6.23 -14.77
C ASP A 14 43.63 -7.12 -15.23
N LYS A 15 42.44 -6.46 -15.17
CA LYS A 15 41.23 -6.58 -16.01
C LYS A 15 39.96 -7.29 -15.56
N MET A 16 39.84 -7.77 -14.34
CA MET A 16 38.52 -7.86 -13.70
C MET A 16 38.63 -7.33 -12.29
N ASP A 17 38.08 -6.13 -12.08
CA ASP A 17 37.91 -5.62 -10.72
C ASP A 17 36.92 -6.55 -9.99
N LEU A 18 37.48 -7.35 -9.08
CA LEU A 18 36.75 -8.37 -8.35
C LEU A 18 35.62 -7.75 -7.52
N SER A 19 35.80 -6.49 -7.06
CA SER A 19 34.75 -5.73 -6.40
C SER A 19 33.56 -5.56 -7.36
N THR A 20 33.79 -4.93 -8.52
CA THR A 20 32.76 -4.73 -9.54
C THR A 20 32.03 -6.04 -9.93
N TYR A 21 32.75 -7.15 -10.09
CA TYR A 21 32.12 -8.44 -10.41
C TYR A 21 31.23 -8.97 -9.28
N LEU A 22 31.65 -8.82 -8.02
CA LEU A 22 30.87 -9.24 -6.85
C LEU A 22 29.65 -8.34 -6.64
N THR A 23 29.81 -7.02 -6.79
CA THR A 23 28.72 -6.02 -6.75
C THR A 23 27.59 -6.37 -7.73
N ILE A 24 27.92 -6.84 -8.94
CA ILE A 24 26.91 -7.25 -9.93
C ILE A 24 26.14 -8.51 -9.49
N ASN A 25 26.80 -9.45 -8.82
CA ASN A 25 26.23 -10.75 -8.47
C ASN A 25 25.73 -10.84 -7.02
N ILE A 26 25.84 -9.76 -6.25
CA ILE A 26 25.59 -9.78 -4.80
C ILE A 26 24.16 -10.19 -4.46
N ILE A 27 23.13 -9.72 -5.20
CA ILE A 27 21.74 -10.12 -4.94
C ILE A 27 21.58 -11.64 -5.07
N ALA A 28 22.14 -12.25 -6.11
CA ALA A 28 22.06 -13.70 -6.31
C ALA A 28 22.80 -14.47 -5.21
N ILE A 29 23.95 -13.94 -4.75
CA ILE A 29 24.69 -14.50 -3.61
C ILE A 29 23.86 -14.39 -2.33
N LEU A 30 23.28 -13.22 -2.04
CA LEU A 30 22.44 -12.97 -0.87
C LEU A 30 21.20 -13.87 -0.87
N GLU A 31 20.57 -14.08 -2.01
CA GLU A 31 19.42 -14.99 -2.13
C GLU A 31 19.81 -16.43 -1.76
N LYS A 32 20.97 -16.91 -2.25
CA LYS A 32 21.47 -18.25 -1.92
C LYS A 32 21.92 -18.38 -0.46
N VAL A 33 22.56 -17.34 0.08
CA VAL A 33 22.94 -17.26 1.49
C VAL A 33 21.69 -17.30 2.38
N THR A 34 20.67 -16.51 2.04
CA THR A 34 19.40 -16.46 2.77
C THR A 34 18.68 -17.81 2.74
N GLN A 35 18.57 -18.44 1.57
CA GLN A 35 18.04 -19.80 1.43
C GLN A 35 18.80 -20.82 2.30
N PHE A 36 20.13 -20.71 2.37
CA PHE A 36 20.95 -21.61 3.18
C PHE A 36 20.77 -21.38 4.68
N ILE A 37 20.76 -20.11 5.14
CA ILE A 37 20.54 -19.75 6.54
C ILE A 37 19.20 -20.31 7.03
N GLN A 38 18.15 -20.18 6.22
CA GLN A 38 16.83 -20.70 6.53
C GLN A 38 16.74 -22.23 6.48
N ALA A 39 17.41 -22.89 5.53
CA ALA A 39 17.43 -24.34 5.44
C ALA A 39 18.20 -24.98 6.61
N LYS A 40 19.22 -24.29 7.12
CA LYS A 40 20.08 -24.75 8.23
C LYS A 40 20.02 -23.80 9.43
N LYS A 41 18.81 -23.55 9.96
CA LYS A 41 18.61 -22.71 11.16
C LYS A 41 19.46 -23.13 12.38
N HIS A 42 19.90 -24.39 12.44
CA HIS A 42 20.72 -24.90 13.53
C HIS A 42 22.24 -24.66 13.37
N ASP A 43 22.74 -24.38 12.16
CA ASP A 43 24.16 -24.07 11.92
C ASP A 43 24.39 -23.21 10.64
N PRO A 44 23.97 -21.93 10.65
CA PRO A 44 24.19 -21.01 9.55
C PRO A 44 25.56 -20.31 9.60
N LYS A 45 26.38 -20.58 10.62
CA LYS A 45 27.67 -19.90 10.84
C LYS A 45 28.60 -19.88 9.62
N PRO A 46 28.76 -20.97 8.85
CA PRO A 46 29.60 -20.94 7.65
C PRO A 46 29.12 -19.93 6.59
N ALA A 47 27.80 -19.72 6.49
CA ALA A 47 27.23 -18.76 5.54
C ALA A 47 27.42 -17.32 6.01
N ILE A 48 27.29 -17.07 7.32
CA ILE A 48 27.54 -15.76 7.94
C ILE A 48 29.00 -15.33 7.74
N ILE A 49 29.96 -16.22 8.05
CA ILE A 49 31.39 -15.94 7.86
C ILE A 49 31.69 -15.71 6.37
N SER A 50 31.07 -16.49 5.48
CA SER A 50 31.23 -16.30 4.04
C SER A 50 30.71 -14.95 3.59
N LEU A 51 29.58 -14.49 4.13
CA LEU A 51 28.99 -13.19 3.83
C LEU A 51 29.88 -12.04 4.32
N GLN A 52 30.43 -12.12 5.54
CA GLN A 52 31.38 -11.13 6.05
C GLN A 52 32.60 -10.98 5.15
N GLU A 53 33.17 -12.09 4.67
CA GLU A 53 34.30 -12.05 3.75
C GLU A 53 33.92 -11.46 2.38
N VAL A 54 32.71 -11.71 1.90
CA VAL A 54 32.20 -11.09 0.65
C VAL A 54 32.03 -9.59 0.83
N MET A 55 31.47 -9.12 1.94
CA MET A 55 31.32 -7.69 2.24
C MET A 55 32.67 -6.98 2.28
N LYS A 56 33.68 -7.60 2.93
CA LYS A 56 35.06 -7.08 2.95
C LYS A 56 35.71 -7.04 1.56
N LEU A 57 35.30 -7.91 0.64
CA LEU A 57 35.84 -7.93 -0.73
C LEU A 57 35.20 -6.86 -1.62
N ILE A 58 33.93 -6.49 -1.38
CA ILE A 58 33.22 -5.42 -2.08
C ILE A 58 33.67 -4.04 -1.57
N GLY A 59 33.85 -3.88 -0.26
CA GLY A 59 34.27 -2.61 0.34
C GLY A 59 33.19 -1.53 0.27
N PRO A 60 33.51 -0.28 -0.13
CA PRO A 60 32.60 0.87 -0.01
C PRO A 60 31.37 0.80 -0.93
N ASP A 61 31.43 -0.02 -1.99
CA ASP A 61 30.28 -0.27 -2.87
C ASP A 61 29.13 -1.02 -2.16
N ASN A 62 29.35 -1.51 -0.94
CA ASN A 62 28.29 -2.07 -0.09
C ASN A 62 27.17 -1.07 0.21
N THR A 63 27.43 0.25 0.12
CA THR A 63 26.42 1.31 0.18
C THR A 63 25.24 1.04 -0.76
N GLN A 64 25.51 0.66 -2.00
CA GLN A 64 24.50 0.39 -3.02
C GLN A 64 23.64 -0.86 -2.75
N HIS A 65 24.03 -1.66 -1.76
CA HIS A 65 23.39 -2.93 -1.42
C HIS A 65 22.92 -2.97 0.03
N ALA A 66 22.96 -1.84 0.74
CA ALA A 66 22.61 -1.73 2.15
C ALA A 66 21.22 -2.31 2.44
N VAL A 67 20.20 -1.95 1.67
CA VAL A 67 18.82 -2.43 1.91
C VAL A 67 18.72 -3.97 1.80
N HIS A 68 19.44 -4.59 0.85
CA HIS A 68 19.43 -6.04 0.68
C HIS A 68 20.24 -6.75 1.77
N LEU A 69 21.39 -6.18 2.16
CA LEU A 69 22.25 -6.71 3.24
C LEU A 69 21.54 -6.64 4.60
N THR A 70 20.94 -5.50 4.92
CA THR A 70 20.22 -5.30 6.20
C THR A 70 19.06 -6.26 6.37
N LYS A 71 18.33 -6.62 5.31
CA LYS A 71 17.32 -7.70 5.36
C LYS A 71 17.92 -9.03 5.84
N VAL A 72 19.10 -9.41 5.35
CA VAL A 72 19.78 -10.64 5.82
C VAL A 72 20.19 -10.51 7.28
N PHE A 73 20.64 -9.34 7.72
CA PHE A 73 21.02 -9.10 9.12
C PHE A 73 19.82 -9.25 10.06
N TYR A 74 18.64 -8.75 9.67
CA TYR A 74 17.40 -8.95 10.42
C TYR A 74 17.02 -10.43 10.51
N ILE A 75 17.18 -11.20 9.42
CA ILE A 75 16.91 -12.64 9.43
C ILE A 75 17.81 -13.36 10.44
N VAL A 76 19.12 -13.06 10.44
CA VAL A 76 20.07 -13.66 11.40
C VAL A 76 19.76 -13.22 12.84
N GLY A 77 19.46 -11.93 13.06
CA GLY A 77 19.13 -11.40 14.39
C GLY A 77 17.85 -11.97 15.00
N ASN A 78 16.93 -12.47 14.18
CA ASN A 78 15.69 -13.12 14.64
C ASN A 78 15.88 -14.61 14.98
N ILE A 79 17.05 -15.21 14.72
CA ILE A 79 17.34 -16.60 15.09
C ILE A 79 17.84 -16.65 16.53
N SER A 80 17.19 -17.44 17.38
CA SER A 80 17.53 -17.52 18.81
C SER A 80 18.96 -17.99 19.04
N GLY A 81 19.76 -17.19 19.76
CA GLY A 81 21.15 -17.51 20.11
C GLY A 81 22.20 -17.07 19.09
N MET A 82 21.81 -16.31 18.06
CA MET A 82 22.71 -15.74 17.03
C MET A 82 22.78 -14.22 17.07
N GLU A 83 22.37 -13.59 18.17
CA GLU A 83 22.33 -12.14 18.29
C GLU A 83 23.74 -11.52 18.21
N LEU A 84 24.76 -12.22 18.71
CA LEU A 84 26.17 -11.82 18.59
C LEU A 84 26.66 -11.91 17.13
N ASP A 85 26.36 -13.01 16.44
CA ASP A 85 26.73 -13.18 15.03
C ASP A 85 26.07 -12.10 14.14
N ALA A 86 24.84 -11.68 14.48
CA ALA A 86 24.15 -10.58 13.81
C ALA A 86 24.84 -9.23 14.09
N ILE A 87 25.28 -8.96 15.32
CA ILE A 87 26.06 -7.74 15.63
C ILE A 87 27.39 -7.74 14.87
N ASP A 88 28.07 -8.88 14.76
CA ASP A 88 29.33 -8.97 14.02
C ASP A 88 29.12 -8.70 12.52
N LEU A 89 27.97 -9.08 11.95
CA LEU A 89 27.57 -8.68 10.60
C LEU A 89 27.37 -7.17 10.48
N TRP A 90 26.66 -6.55 11.43
CA TRP A 90 26.49 -5.08 11.47
C TRP A 90 27.82 -4.34 11.61
N LYS A 91 28.70 -4.79 12.51
CA LYS A 91 30.05 -4.22 12.67
C LYS A 91 30.87 -4.35 11.40
N CYS A 92 30.89 -5.54 10.80
CA CYS A 92 31.56 -5.77 9.51
C CYS A 92 31.00 -4.85 8.42
N PHE A 93 29.68 -4.62 8.40
CA PHE A 93 29.06 -3.68 7.46
C PHE A 93 29.57 -2.26 7.69
N ILE A 94 29.49 -1.75 8.92
CA ILE A 94 29.92 -0.40 9.30
C ILE A 94 31.41 -0.19 8.95
N GLU A 95 32.28 -1.16 9.26
CA GLU A 95 33.72 -1.10 8.95
C GLU A 95 34.03 -1.06 7.45
N THR A 96 33.13 -1.58 6.61
CA THR A 96 33.31 -1.59 5.15
C THR A 96 32.79 -0.33 4.46
N LEU A 97 31.98 0.48 5.14
CA LEU A 97 31.42 1.71 4.59
C LEU A 97 32.39 2.89 4.78
N ASP A 98 32.28 3.88 3.89
CA ASP A 98 32.89 5.19 4.08
C ASP A 98 32.01 6.09 4.98
N TYR A 99 32.55 7.25 5.38
CA TYR A 99 31.86 8.20 6.26
C TYR A 99 30.47 8.60 5.71
N ASP A 100 30.40 8.90 4.41
CA ASP A 100 29.16 9.28 3.73
C ASP A 100 28.18 8.10 3.62
N GLY A 101 28.69 6.88 3.44
CA GLY A 101 27.90 5.64 3.42
C GLY A 101 27.24 5.33 4.76
N VAL A 102 27.98 5.50 5.87
CA VAL A 102 27.43 5.36 7.23
C VAL A 102 26.38 6.43 7.49
N LYS A 103 26.68 7.69 7.15
CA LYS A 103 25.73 8.82 7.29
C LYS A 103 24.41 8.56 6.55
N SER A 104 24.49 8.10 5.31
CA SER A 104 23.30 7.86 4.46
C SER A 104 22.42 6.71 4.98
N HIS A 105 22.99 5.77 5.73
CA HIS A 105 22.29 4.59 6.25
C HIS A 105 22.15 4.57 7.78
N LEU A 106 22.47 5.68 8.44
CA LEU A 106 22.55 5.78 9.91
C LEU A 106 21.24 5.32 10.58
N LEU A 107 20.09 5.76 10.08
CA LEU A 107 18.78 5.39 10.62
C LEU A 107 18.51 3.89 10.53
N ILE A 108 18.83 3.27 9.40
CA ILE A 108 18.61 1.84 9.16
C ILE A 108 19.53 1.02 10.07
N ILE A 109 20.79 1.42 10.21
CA ILE A 109 21.77 0.77 11.09
C ILE A 109 21.31 0.84 12.54
N LEU A 110 20.95 2.02 13.02
CA LEU A 110 20.50 2.21 14.40
C LEU A 110 19.21 1.45 14.69
N GLN A 111 18.25 1.47 13.79
CA GLN A 111 17.01 0.71 13.94
C GLN A 111 17.27 -0.80 13.99
N GLY A 112 18.21 -1.30 13.17
CA GLY A 112 18.62 -2.70 13.18
C GLY A 112 19.25 -3.12 14.50
N LEU A 113 20.19 -2.33 15.00
CA LEU A 113 20.85 -2.56 16.29
C LEU A 113 19.86 -2.46 17.47
N ILE A 114 18.96 -1.48 17.47
CA ILE A 114 17.92 -1.32 18.50
C ILE A 114 16.98 -2.52 18.51
N ASN A 115 16.56 -3.03 17.34
CA ASN A 115 15.68 -4.19 17.25
C ASN A 115 16.30 -5.44 17.87
N ILE A 116 17.61 -5.67 17.64
CA ILE A 116 18.35 -6.75 18.29
C ILE A 116 18.45 -6.50 19.79
N CYS A 117 18.72 -5.26 20.21
CA CYS A 117 18.86 -4.87 21.61
C CYS A 117 17.64 -5.24 22.46
N CYS A 118 16.43 -5.01 21.95
CA CYS A 118 15.17 -5.26 22.67
C CYS A 118 14.94 -6.73 23.05
N HIS A 119 15.53 -7.68 22.31
CA HIS A 119 15.29 -9.12 22.50
C HIS A 119 16.53 -9.86 23.05
N SER A 120 17.60 -9.13 23.36
CA SER A 120 18.91 -9.70 23.67
C SER A 120 19.28 -9.74 25.15
N SER A 121 20.21 -10.63 25.51
CA SER A 121 20.77 -10.72 26.86
C SER A 121 21.64 -9.50 27.23
N THR A 122 21.92 -9.31 28.52
CA THR A 122 22.64 -8.13 29.04
C THR A 122 24.02 -7.91 28.42
N SER A 123 24.79 -8.97 28.13
CA SER A 123 26.12 -8.85 27.52
C SER A 123 26.04 -8.32 26.08
N VAL A 124 25.05 -8.80 25.32
CA VAL A 124 24.78 -8.38 23.95
C VAL A 124 24.29 -6.92 23.92
N ARG A 125 23.45 -6.52 24.88
CA ARG A 125 22.99 -5.13 25.01
C ARG A 125 24.13 -4.14 25.27
N HIS A 126 25.14 -4.50 26.07
CA HIS A 126 26.34 -3.68 26.26
C HIS A 126 27.16 -3.54 24.98
N ALA A 127 27.37 -4.63 24.24
CA ALA A 127 28.11 -4.60 22.97
C ALA A 127 27.43 -3.72 21.92
N ILE A 128 26.08 -3.73 21.89
CA ILE A 128 25.29 -2.83 21.03
C ILE A 128 25.45 -1.38 21.47
N ALA A 129 25.33 -1.10 22.77
CA ALA A 129 25.46 0.26 23.30
C ALA A 129 26.84 0.86 22.99
N GLU A 130 27.92 0.08 23.14
CA GLU A 130 29.28 0.49 22.77
C GLU A 130 29.39 0.78 21.26
N THR A 131 28.84 -0.11 20.42
CA THR A 131 28.86 0.08 18.96
C THR A 131 28.11 1.36 18.55
N ILE A 132 26.94 1.60 19.14
CA ILE A 132 26.15 2.82 18.91
C ILE A 132 26.93 4.05 19.37
N MET A 133 27.53 4.03 20.56
CA MET A 133 28.33 5.16 21.06
C MET A 133 29.48 5.52 20.13
N THR A 134 30.19 4.53 19.58
CA THR A 134 31.28 4.76 18.63
C THR A 134 30.75 5.47 17.38
N ILE A 135 29.66 4.98 16.78
CA ILE A 135 29.06 5.58 15.58
C ILE A 135 28.59 7.01 15.86
N LEU A 136 27.91 7.24 16.99
CA LEU A 136 27.37 8.56 17.33
C LEU A 136 28.47 9.57 17.68
N SER A 137 29.60 9.11 18.21
CA SER A 137 30.76 9.97 18.47
C SER A 137 31.42 10.43 17.18
N ASP A 138 31.39 9.60 16.12
CA ASP A 138 31.93 9.96 14.80
C ASP A 138 30.97 10.83 13.98
N HIS A 139 29.66 10.80 14.30
CA HIS A 139 28.59 11.52 13.58
C HIS A 139 27.83 12.52 14.47
N GLU A 140 28.56 13.36 15.21
CA GLU A 140 27.95 14.35 16.13
C GLU A 140 27.01 15.36 15.43
N GLU A 141 27.24 15.67 14.16
CA GLU A 141 26.40 16.61 13.39
C GLU A 141 25.01 16.06 13.06
N ASP A 142 24.85 14.74 13.08
CA ASP A 142 23.62 14.05 12.66
C ASP A 142 22.78 13.53 13.86
N LEU A 143 23.19 13.84 15.10
CA LEU A 143 22.47 13.47 16.34
C LEU A 143 21.01 13.95 16.37
N ASP A 144 20.80 15.06 15.69
CA ASP A 144 19.53 15.71 15.38
C ASP A 144 18.51 14.85 14.64
N GLN A 145 18.98 13.80 13.94
CA GLN A 145 18.16 12.97 13.06
C GLN A 145 17.78 11.62 13.68
N LEU A 146 18.25 11.30 14.89
CA LEU A 146 18.18 9.95 15.47
C LEU A 146 16.76 9.46 15.83
N PRO A 147 16.58 8.12 15.92
CA PRO A 147 15.41 7.49 16.53
C PRO A 147 15.41 7.63 18.07
N ASP A 148 14.24 7.47 18.69
CA ASP A 148 14.13 7.39 20.15
C ASP A 148 14.65 6.03 20.65
N PHE A 149 15.60 6.05 21.58
CA PHE A 149 16.22 4.85 22.14
C PHE A 149 15.35 4.22 23.26
N PRO A 150 15.25 2.88 23.34
CA PRO A 150 14.46 2.21 24.38
C PRO A 150 15.04 2.44 25.77
N THR A 151 14.18 2.56 26.79
CA THR A 151 14.54 2.83 28.20
C THR A 151 15.17 1.61 28.89
N LEU A 152 16.34 1.22 28.40
CA LEU A 152 17.20 0.18 28.94
C LEU A 152 18.40 0.83 29.63
N PRO A 153 18.85 0.32 30.80
CA PRO A 153 19.92 0.94 31.58
C PRO A 153 21.25 1.02 30.82
N GLU A 154 21.52 0.06 29.93
CA GLU A 154 22.73 0.01 29.11
C GLU A 154 22.79 1.11 28.05
N LEU A 155 21.64 1.70 27.70
CA LEU A 155 21.51 2.81 26.74
C LEU A 155 21.34 4.17 27.41
N ASP A 156 21.38 4.24 28.75
CA ASP A 156 21.31 5.53 29.47
C ASP A 156 22.51 6.43 29.13
N THR A 157 23.69 5.84 28.97
CA THR A 157 24.90 6.57 28.55
C THR A 157 24.73 7.21 27.17
N VAL A 158 24.14 6.47 26.23
CA VAL A 158 23.81 6.96 24.89
C VAL A 158 22.79 8.09 24.95
N ARG A 159 21.74 7.94 25.75
CA ARG A 159 20.72 8.99 25.94
C ARG A 159 21.30 10.26 26.54
N GLN A 160 22.15 10.14 27.56
CA GLN A 160 22.80 11.29 28.19
C GLN A 160 23.69 12.02 27.19
N PHE A 161 24.50 11.30 26.41
CA PHE A 161 25.34 11.88 25.37
C PHE A 161 24.52 12.69 24.33
N ILE A 162 23.39 12.15 23.89
CA ILE A 162 22.49 12.86 22.96
C ILE A 162 21.84 14.07 23.63
N ALA A 163 21.37 13.94 24.87
CA ALA A 163 20.71 15.02 25.60
C ALA A 163 21.66 16.20 25.88
N ASP A 164 22.93 15.92 26.16
CA ASP A 164 23.95 16.93 26.42
C ASP A 164 24.34 17.72 25.16
N LYS A 165 24.23 17.09 23.98
CA LYS A 165 24.63 17.67 22.69
C LYS A 165 23.47 18.29 21.92
N VAL A 166 22.25 17.76 22.04
CA VAL A 166 21.06 18.20 21.28
C VAL A 166 20.16 19.07 22.15
N ASN A 167 20.37 20.39 22.09
CA ASN A 167 19.56 21.36 22.81
C ASN A 167 18.38 21.83 21.92
N MET A 168 17.32 21.02 21.83
CA MET A 168 16.15 21.32 20.98
C MET A 168 14.88 21.64 21.73
N THR A 169 14.24 22.75 21.37
CA THR A 169 12.87 23.07 21.77
C THR A 169 11.86 22.04 21.22
N PRO A 170 10.79 21.70 21.96
CA PRO A 170 9.79 20.71 21.54
C PRO A 170 9.09 21.08 20.22
N GLU A 171 8.93 22.37 19.91
CA GLU A 171 8.34 22.87 18.65
C GLU A 171 9.15 22.47 17.42
N VAL A 172 10.48 22.58 17.49
CA VAL A 172 11.39 22.17 16.42
C VAL A 172 11.38 20.65 16.25
N GLN A 173 11.31 19.90 17.36
CA GLN A 173 11.20 18.44 17.31
C GLN A 173 9.89 18.01 16.65
N MET A 174 8.78 18.69 16.95
CA MET A 174 7.47 18.43 16.37
C MET A 174 7.43 18.74 14.87
N LYS A 175 8.02 19.87 14.45
CA LYS A 175 8.14 20.22 13.02
C LYS A 175 8.97 19.18 12.26
N ARG A 176 10.10 18.75 12.80
CA ARG A 176 10.94 17.73 12.16
C ARG A 176 10.27 16.36 12.09
N ALA A 177 9.57 15.96 13.16
CA ALA A 177 8.80 14.73 13.17
C ALA A 177 7.67 14.75 12.13
N TYR A 178 7.08 15.93 11.91
CA TYR A 178 6.13 16.16 10.82
C TYR A 178 6.79 16.09 9.43
N ASP A 179 7.96 16.71 9.24
CA ASP A 179 8.67 16.69 7.95
C ASP A 179 9.04 15.25 7.54
N ARG A 180 9.35 14.37 8.50
CA ARG A 180 9.59 12.93 8.26
C ARG A 180 8.40 12.17 7.71
N LEU A 181 7.17 12.67 7.89
CA LEU A 181 5.99 12.05 7.29
C LEU A 181 5.96 12.18 5.76
N PHE A 182 6.77 13.06 5.19
CA PHE A 182 6.92 13.23 3.75
C PHE A 182 8.05 12.37 3.18
N ASP A 183 8.87 11.78 4.05
CA ASP A 183 9.98 10.97 3.60
C ASP A 183 9.48 9.72 2.87
N PRO A 184 10.17 9.32 1.80
CA PRO A 184 9.81 8.12 1.05
C PRO A 184 10.18 6.84 1.80
N ASP A 185 11.13 6.93 2.73
CA ASP A 185 11.60 5.80 3.52
C ASP A 185 10.65 5.46 4.67
N GLU A 186 10.32 4.17 4.77
CA GLU A 186 9.43 3.62 5.78
C GLU A 186 9.95 3.83 7.20
N THR A 187 11.26 3.68 7.42
CA THR A 187 11.81 3.78 8.77
C THR A 187 11.78 5.22 9.26
N SER A 188 12.07 6.19 8.39
CA SER A 188 11.92 7.62 8.73
C SER A 188 10.47 7.98 9.11
N VAL A 189 9.49 7.52 8.32
CA VAL A 189 8.07 7.74 8.59
C VAL A 189 7.67 7.14 9.94
N LEU A 190 8.06 5.89 10.23
CA LEU A 190 7.75 5.25 11.51
C LEU A 190 8.33 6.04 12.70
N ILE A 191 9.57 6.50 12.60
CA ILE A 191 10.20 7.32 13.65
C ILE A 191 9.46 8.65 13.80
N GLY A 192 9.09 9.30 12.68
CA GLY A 192 8.32 10.54 12.67
C GLY A 192 6.98 10.40 13.39
N VAL A 193 6.16 9.40 13.01
CA VAL A 193 4.85 9.15 13.65
C VAL A 193 5.02 8.79 15.13
N LYS A 194 6.01 7.96 15.49
CA LYS A 194 6.26 7.60 16.89
C LYS A 194 6.60 8.84 17.74
N LYS A 195 7.43 9.75 17.22
CA LYS A 195 7.78 10.99 17.91
C LYS A 195 6.63 11.99 17.96
N LEU A 196 5.81 12.07 16.91
CA LEU A 196 4.56 12.84 16.97
C LEU A 196 3.60 12.26 18.02
N SER A 197 3.56 10.94 18.18
CA SER A 197 2.68 10.31 19.17
C SER A 197 3.05 10.67 20.61
N THR A 198 4.31 11.02 20.89
CA THR A 198 4.74 11.50 22.21
C THR A 198 4.54 13.00 22.37
N LEU A 199 4.86 13.78 21.34
CA LEU A 199 4.85 15.25 21.37
C LEU A 199 3.46 15.89 21.19
N LEU A 200 2.53 15.23 20.47
CA LEU A 200 1.18 15.77 20.26
C LEU A 200 0.43 15.91 21.59
N THR A 201 -0.16 17.08 21.78
CA THR A 201 -1.05 17.45 22.89
C THR A 201 -2.37 17.99 22.32
N ASN A 202 -3.40 18.13 23.14
CA ASN A 202 -4.74 18.50 22.67
C ASN A 202 -4.83 19.96 22.15
N ASP A 203 -3.85 20.82 22.45
CA ASP A 203 -3.90 22.27 22.16
C ASP A 203 -3.24 22.66 20.82
N VAL A 204 -3.10 21.73 19.89
CA VAL A 204 -2.36 21.98 18.63
C VAL A 204 -3.18 22.83 17.66
N VAL A 205 -2.69 24.04 17.41
CA VAL A 205 -3.33 25.12 16.62
C VAL A 205 -3.55 24.75 15.14
N ASP A 206 -2.80 23.79 14.57
CA ASP A 206 -2.83 23.42 13.14
C ASP A 206 -3.35 22.00 12.88
N SER A 207 -4.42 21.56 13.56
CA SER A 207 -4.88 20.16 13.48
C SER A 207 -5.17 19.66 12.05
N GLU A 208 -5.62 20.53 11.15
CA GLU A 208 -5.90 20.24 9.73
C GLU A 208 -4.67 19.68 8.98
N ARG A 209 -3.52 20.35 9.10
CA ARG A 209 -2.28 19.96 8.42
C ARG A 209 -1.78 18.58 8.87
N TYR A 210 -1.94 18.28 10.15
CA TYR A 210 -1.61 16.98 10.72
C TYR A 210 -2.60 15.90 10.27
N LEU A 211 -3.90 16.18 10.29
CA LEU A 211 -4.93 15.24 9.84
C LEU A 211 -4.73 14.84 8.38
N THR A 212 -4.52 15.80 7.47
CA THR A 212 -4.31 15.52 6.05
C THR A 212 -3.11 14.60 5.82
N GLN A 213 -1.97 14.88 6.46
CA GLN A 213 -0.78 14.06 6.30
C GLN A 213 -0.93 12.68 6.98
N LEU A 214 -1.54 12.62 8.17
CA LEU A 214 -1.77 11.34 8.86
C LEU A 214 -2.73 10.44 8.07
N PHE A 215 -3.78 11.00 7.46
CA PHE A 215 -4.66 10.22 6.58
C PHE A 215 -3.94 9.75 5.32
N TYR A 216 -3.14 10.61 4.68
CA TYR A 216 -2.32 10.21 3.54
C TYR A 216 -1.35 9.06 3.87
N VAL A 217 -0.60 9.19 4.98
CA VAL A 217 0.33 8.14 5.43
C VAL A 217 -0.45 6.87 5.82
N SER A 218 -1.64 6.99 6.43
CA SER A 218 -2.46 5.84 6.78
C SER A 218 -2.93 5.05 5.55
N GLN A 219 -3.24 5.75 4.46
CA GLN A 219 -3.63 5.12 3.20
C GLN A 219 -2.43 4.42 2.56
N LYS A 220 -1.28 5.10 2.51
CA LYS A 220 -0.04 4.59 1.90
C LYS A 220 0.53 3.37 2.66
N TYR A 221 0.53 3.39 3.99
CA TYR A 221 1.13 2.36 4.85
C TYR A 221 0.09 1.51 5.58
N ALA A 222 -1.10 1.34 5.02
CA ALA A 222 -2.21 0.59 5.63
C ALA A 222 -1.87 -0.87 6.00
N TYR A 223 -0.81 -1.45 5.44
CA TYR A 223 -0.34 -2.81 5.73
C TYR A 223 0.58 -2.90 6.96
N GLN A 224 1.12 -1.78 7.44
CA GLN A 224 2.05 -1.77 8.56
C GLN A 224 1.31 -1.51 9.87
N SER A 225 1.13 -2.57 10.65
CA SER A 225 0.49 -2.50 11.97
C SER A 225 1.16 -1.47 12.89
N ASN A 226 2.49 -1.37 12.87
CA ASN A 226 3.25 -0.45 13.72
C ASN A 226 3.00 1.01 13.37
N VAL A 227 3.06 1.38 12.09
CA VAL A 227 2.78 2.75 11.63
C VAL A 227 1.33 3.10 11.93
N MET A 228 0.39 2.21 11.60
CA MET A 228 -1.05 2.43 11.86
C MET A 228 -1.37 2.57 13.35
N TYR A 229 -0.69 1.83 14.23
CA TYR A 229 -0.84 1.96 15.68
C TYR A 229 -0.47 3.36 16.18
N TYR A 230 0.70 3.87 15.80
CA TYR A 230 1.10 5.22 16.22
C TYR A 230 0.28 6.32 15.55
N ILE A 231 -0.18 6.12 14.31
CA ILE A 231 -1.13 7.03 13.65
C ILE A 231 -2.44 7.07 14.45
N ALA A 232 -2.96 5.93 14.88
CA ALA A 232 -4.19 5.87 15.68
C ALA A 232 -4.05 6.62 17.01
N ILE A 233 -2.88 6.54 17.67
CA ILE A 233 -2.57 7.33 18.86
C ILE A 233 -2.54 8.82 18.54
N CYS A 234 -1.88 9.22 17.44
CA CYS A 234 -1.82 10.62 17.01
C CYS A 234 -3.22 11.18 16.73
N LEU A 235 -4.05 10.45 15.99
CA LEU A 235 -5.44 10.82 15.70
C LEU A 235 -6.28 10.89 16.99
N GLY A 236 -6.07 9.96 17.92
CA GLY A 236 -6.73 9.99 19.23
C GLY A 236 -6.36 11.21 20.07
N LYS A 237 -5.10 11.65 20.00
CA LYS A 237 -4.61 12.86 20.68
C LYS A 237 -5.07 14.17 20.04
N LEU A 238 -5.16 14.21 18.70
CA LEU A 238 -5.78 15.35 18.00
C LEU A 238 -7.26 15.50 18.36
N GLY A 239 -7.92 14.39 18.71
CA GLY A 239 -9.29 14.38 19.17
C GLY A 239 -10.30 14.62 18.06
N ALA A 240 -11.55 14.88 18.44
CA ALA A 240 -12.62 15.16 17.50
C ALA A 240 -12.54 16.62 17.06
N VAL A 241 -12.04 16.85 15.84
CA VAL A 241 -12.03 18.18 15.22
C VAL A 241 -13.37 18.42 14.53
N ASP A 242 -13.90 19.64 14.63
CA ASP A 242 -15.13 20.06 13.96
C ASP A 242 -14.95 19.96 12.43
N PRO A 243 -15.71 19.09 11.72
CA PRO A 243 -15.59 18.92 10.27
C PRO A 243 -15.85 20.21 9.49
N ASN A 244 -16.63 21.16 10.05
CA ASN A 244 -16.89 22.45 9.40
C ASN A 244 -15.68 23.41 9.46
N ARG A 245 -14.66 23.09 10.24
CA ARG A 245 -13.47 23.93 10.46
C ARG A 245 -12.20 23.36 9.82
N VAL A 246 -12.28 22.19 9.20
CA VAL A 246 -11.13 21.47 8.65
C VAL A 246 -11.42 21.10 7.20
N ASN A 247 -10.53 21.48 6.30
CA ASN A 247 -10.56 21.02 4.92
C ASN A 247 -9.40 20.04 4.66
N VAL A 248 -9.71 18.75 4.71
CA VAL A 248 -8.71 17.72 4.42
C VAL A 248 -8.51 17.61 2.91
N ASP A 249 -7.37 18.10 2.41
CA ASP A 249 -6.98 17.94 1.01
C ASP A 249 -6.59 16.49 0.71
N ILE A 250 -7.53 15.71 0.15
CA ILE A 250 -7.25 14.36 -0.33
C ILE A 250 -6.49 14.45 -1.66
N LYS A 251 -5.21 14.09 -1.63
CA LYS A 251 -4.39 13.98 -2.85
C LYS A 251 -4.81 12.74 -3.64
N ASP A 252 -5.59 12.93 -4.70
CA ASP A 252 -5.87 11.87 -5.67
C ASP A 252 -4.66 11.69 -6.61
N GLU A 253 -3.80 10.73 -6.27
CA GLU A 253 -2.64 10.36 -7.09
C GLU A 253 -2.98 9.29 -8.16
N THR A 254 -4.28 9.00 -8.42
CA THR A 254 -4.68 8.02 -9.42
C THR A 254 -4.28 8.46 -10.84
N ILE A 255 -3.44 7.65 -11.49
CA ILE A 255 -3.02 7.88 -12.88
C ILE A 255 -4.02 7.20 -13.82
N TYR A 256 -4.37 7.88 -14.90
CA TYR A 256 -5.21 7.33 -15.96
C TYR A 256 -4.34 7.19 -17.21
N VAL A 257 -4.26 5.98 -17.74
CA VAL A 257 -3.57 5.71 -19.01
C VAL A 257 -4.53 6.08 -20.14
N LEU A 258 -4.44 7.32 -20.61
CA LEU A 258 -5.35 7.93 -21.58
C LEU A 258 -5.07 7.46 -23.00
N GLU A 259 -3.82 7.16 -23.34
CA GLU A 259 -3.46 6.75 -24.70
C GLU A 259 -3.55 5.24 -24.95
N ASP A 260 -4.04 4.46 -23.97
CA ASP A 260 -4.15 2.99 -24.04
C ASP A 260 -2.81 2.33 -24.38
N PHE A 261 -1.79 2.72 -23.63
CA PHE A 261 -0.44 2.19 -23.72
C PHE A 261 0.29 2.37 -25.07
N LYS A 262 -0.21 3.29 -25.92
CA LYS A 262 0.40 3.59 -27.22
C LYS A 262 1.58 4.55 -27.11
N SER A 263 1.57 5.47 -26.13
CA SER A 263 2.70 6.37 -25.88
C SER A 263 3.73 5.75 -24.95
N THR A 264 4.99 5.75 -25.40
CA THR A 264 6.12 5.28 -24.60
C THR A 264 6.32 6.14 -23.35
N ALA A 265 6.11 7.45 -23.42
CA ALA A 265 6.31 8.33 -22.28
C ALA A 265 5.26 8.11 -21.18
N GLU A 266 3.99 7.90 -21.56
CA GLU A 266 2.92 7.56 -20.63
C GLU A 266 3.19 6.19 -19.97
N ASN A 267 3.60 5.19 -20.78
CA ASN A 267 3.96 3.87 -20.28
C ASN A 267 5.09 3.93 -19.25
N GLN A 268 6.13 4.71 -19.51
CA GLN A 268 7.25 4.89 -18.58
C GLN A 268 6.82 5.49 -17.25
N GLN A 269 5.96 6.52 -17.27
CA GLN A 269 5.43 7.14 -16.06
C GLN A 269 4.55 6.17 -15.28
N PHE A 270 3.68 5.44 -15.97
CA PHE A 270 2.83 4.43 -15.36
C PHE A 270 3.64 3.30 -14.71
N ILE A 271 4.68 2.80 -15.38
CA ILE A 271 5.59 1.79 -14.81
C ILE A 271 6.27 2.30 -13.55
N CYS A 272 6.82 3.53 -13.56
CA CYS A 272 7.45 4.11 -12.38
C CYS A 272 6.48 4.16 -11.19
N ARG A 273 5.22 4.50 -11.47
CA ARG A 273 4.18 4.54 -10.45
C ARG A 273 3.79 3.16 -9.93
N ILE A 274 3.63 2.16 -10.81
CA ILE A 274 3.40 0.76 -10.38
C ILE A 274 4.51 0.30 -9.43
N ILE A 275 5.76 0.61 -9.76
CA ILE A 275 6.89 0.26 -8.92
C ILE A 275 6.74 0.93 -7.53
N MET A 276 6.48 2.24 -7.49
CA MET A 276 6.37 2.99 -6.25
C MET A 276 5.17 2.61 -5.37
N ASP A 277 3.99 2.49 -5.96
CA ASP A 277 2.72 2.40 -5.21
C ASP A 277 2.32 0.96 -4.89
N CYS A 278 2.77 0.01 -5.69
CA CYS A 278 2.28 -1.37 -5.62
C CYS A 278 3.42 -2.34 -5.34
N ILE A 279 4.47 -2.31 -6.16
CA ILE A 279 5.51 -3.33 -6.10
C ILE A 279 6.46 -3.12 -4.92
N LEU A 280 6.80 -1.88 -4.57
CA LEU A 280 7.62 -1.60 -3.38
C LEU A 280 6.89 -1.93 -2.07
N PRO A 281 5.61 -1.53 -1.86
CA PRO A 281 4.83 -2.04 -0.74
C PRO A 281 4.73 -3.56 -0.71
N ALA A 282 4.54 -4.20 -1.87
CA ALA A 282 4.57 -5.65 -1.98
C ALA A 282 5.93 -6.23 -1.58
N PHE A 283 7.05 -5.61 -1.97
CA PHE A 283 8.40 -6.04 -1.60
C PHE A 283 8.67 -5.94 -0.09
N ASN A 284 8.11 -4.94 0.58
CA ASN A 284 8.26 -4.78 2.03
C ASN A 284 7.35 -5.73 2.81
N ALA A 285 6.15 -6.02 2.30
CA ALA A 285 5.18 -6.92 2.92
C ALA A 285 5.39 -8.41 2.59
N ALA A 286 6.08 -8.72 1.48
CA ALA A 286 6.22 -10.08 0.97
C ALA A 286 6.96 -10.99 1.94
N GLU A 287 6.43 -12.20 2.08
CA GLU A 287 7.16 -13.29 2.72
C GLU A 287 8.35 -13.74 1.84
N GLU A 288 9.33 -14.40 2.45
CA GLU A 288 10.58 -14.78 1.80
C GLU A 288 10.38 -15.68 0.56
N LYS A 289 9.29 -16.46 0.53
CA LYS A 289 8.90 -17.32 -0.61
C LYS A 289 8.34 -16.52 -1.79
N GLU A 290 7.82 -15.33 -1.54
CA GLU A 290 7.18 -14.48 -2.54
C GLU A 290 8.16 -13.49 -3.17
N LEU A 291 9.26 -13.17 -2.47
CA LEU A 291 10.29 -12.23 -2.92
C LEU A 291 10.83 -12.48 -4.34
N PRO A 292 11.13 -13.73 -4.77
CA PRO A 292 11.62 -13.97 -6.13
C PRO A 292 10.66 -13.51 -7.22
N PHE A 293 9.35 -13.59 -6.98
CA PHE A 293 8.34 -13.12 -7.93
C PHE A 293 8.31 -11.60 -8.00
N VAL A 294 8.45 -10.93 -6.85
CA VAL A 294 8.55 -9.48 -6.76
C VAL A 294 9.81 -8.97 -7.47
N TYR A 295 10.95 -9.65 -7.29
CA TYR A 295 12.20 -9.35 -8.00
C TYR A 295 12.07 -9.45 -9.51
N TYR A 296 11.43 -10.52 -9.98
CA TYR A 296 11.14 -10.67 -11.40
C TYR A 296 10.28 -9.53 -11.95
N SER A 297 9.22 -9.13 -11.23
CA SER A 297 8.35 -8.03 -11.65
C SER A 297 9.10 -6.70 -11.68
N ILE A 298 9.89 -6.37 -10.65
CA ILE A 298 10.71 -5.15 -10.62
C ILE A 298 11.64 -5.11 -11.84
N GLN A 299 12.42 -6.17 -12.07
CA GLN A 299 13.36 -6.25 -13.18
C GLN A 299 12.67 -6.06 -14.53
N THR A 300 11.60 -6.82 -14.78
CA THR A 300 10.93 -6.82 -16.09
C THR A 300 10.30 -5.47 -16.38
N LEU A 301 9.66 -4.86 -15.38
CA LEU A 301 9.11 -3.51 -15.48
C LEU A 301 10.19 -2.46 -15.77
N LEU A 302 11.33 -2.50 -15.06
CA LEU A 302 12.44 -1.58 -15.31
C LEU A 302 12.98 -1.70 -16.74
N HIS A 303 13.17 -2.93 -17.22
CA HIS A 303 13.62 -3.19 -18.58
C HIS A 303 12.60 -2.70 -19.63
N ASP A 304 11.30 -2.93 -19.41
CA ASP A 304 10.23 -2.49 -20.31
C ASP A 304 10.07 -0.96 -20.35
N ALA A 305 10.35 -0.27 -19.24
CA ALA A 305 10.47 1.19 -19.21
C ALA A 305 11.74 1.70 -19.93
N GLY A 306 12.65 0.82 -20.34
CA GLY A 306 13.89 1.15 -21.02
C GLY A 306 15.03 1.55 -20.08
N PHE A 307 14.92 1.26 -18.79
CA PHE A 307 16.03 1.44 -17.86
C PHE A 307 17.11 0.38 -18.15
N THR A 308 18.35 0.85 -18.31
CA THR A 308 19.57 0.04 -18.44
C THR A 308 20.44 0.28 -17.21
N THR A 309 21.77 0.27 -17.30
CA THR A 309 22.61 0.61 -16.13
C THR A 309 22.70 2.12 -15.93
N VAL A 310 22.94 2.57 -14.69
CA VAL A 310 23.10 4.00 -14.37
C VAL A 310 24.23 4.62 -15.21
N GLU A 311 25.30 3.87 -15.45
CA GLU A 311 26.43 4.28 -16.31
C GLU A 311 26.02 4.52 -17.77
N THR A 312 25.20 3.63 -18.35
CA THR A 312 24.72 3.80 -19.73
C THR A 312 23.71 4.92 -19.84
N MET A 313 22.87 5.13 -18.81
CA MET A 313 21.89 6.21 -18.78
C MET A 313 22.51 7.61 -18.74
N LYS A 314 23.74 7.76 -18.24
CA LYS A 314 24.48 9.04 -18.27
C LYS A 314 24.84 9.52 -19.68
N GLN A 315 24.70 8.67 -20.70
CA GLN A 315 24.95 9.06 -22.08
C GLN A 315 23.82 9.94 -22.63
N LYS A 316 24.15 10.93 -23.48
CA LYS A 316 23.18 11.88 -24.05
C LYS A 316 21.96 11.24 -24.73
N LYS A 317 22.10 10.01 -25.25
CA LYS A 317 21.02 9.25 -25.89
C LYS A 317 19.87 8.88 -24.93
N TYR A 318 20.16 8.73 -23.64
CA TYR A 318 19.19 8.25 -22.63
C TYR A 318 18.78 9.35 -21.64
N GLN A 319 18.89 10.62 -22.03
CA GLN A 319 18.61 11.74 -21.14
C GLN A 319 17.17 11.72 -20.61
N SER A 320 16.17 11.33 -21.40
CA SER A 320 14.78 11.18 -20.95
C SER A 320 14.63 10.08 -19.88
N THR A 321 15.25 8.92 -20.10
CA THR A 321 15.26 7.80 -19.14
C THR A 321 15.99 8.17 -17.86
N LEU A 322 17.11 8.90 -17.95
CA LEU A 322 17.83 9.39 -16.77
C LEU A 322 16.98 10.37 -15.96
N GLN A 323 16.27 11.29 -16.62
CA GLN A 323 15.35 12.21 -15.93
C GLN A 323 14.23 11.46 -15.21
N LEU A 324 13.73 10.36 -15.78
CA LEU A 324 12.75 9.50 -15.09
C LEU A 324 13.37 8.75 -13.91
N TRP A 325 14.60 8.23 -14.05
CA TRP A 325 15.31 7.55 -12.96
C TRP A 325 15.51 8.48 -11.76
N LEU A 326 15.89 9.74 -12.02
CA LEU A 326 16.09 10.77 -11.01
C LEU A 326 14.80 11.18 -10.29
N LYS A 327 13.61 10.84 -10.80
CA LYS A 327 12.35 11.05 -10.08
C LYS A 327 12.13 10.06 -8.94
N PHE A 328 12.80 8.90 -8.96
CA PHE A 328 12.75 7.99 -7.83
C PHE A 328 13.51 8.60 -6.64
N PRO A 329 13.05 8.41 -5.40
CA PRO A 329 13.84 8.74 -4.22
C PRO A 329 15.21 8.07 -4.21
N PRO A 330 16.25 8.68 -3.61
CA PRO A 330 17.60 8.10 -3.54
C PRO A 330 17.62 6.68 -2.95
N SER A 331 16.92 6.46 -1.83
CA SER A 331 16.80 5.13 -1.20
C SER A 331 16.12 4.09 -2.10
N THR A 332 15.15 4.53 -2.90
CA THR A 332 14.51 3.68 -3.91
C THR A 332 15.45 3.40 -5.08
N GLN A 333 16.22 4.38 -5.54
CA GLN A 333 17.22 4.17 -6.59
C GLN A 333 18.27 3.13 -6.17
N GLU A 334 18.76 3.20 -4.92
CA GLU A 334 19.69 2.22 -4.36
C GLU A 334 19.07 0.82 -4.31
N LEU A 335 17.81 0.71 -3.88
CA LEU A 335 17.09 -0.56 -3.89
C LEU A 335 16.96 -1.15 -5.29
N LEU A 336 16.59 -0.31 -6.27
CA LEU A 336 16.26 -0.71 -7.63
C LEU A 336 17.52 -0.96 -8.50
N ALA A 337 18.63 -0.28 -8.20
CA ALA A 337 19.85 -0.28 -9.01
C ALA A 337 20.36 -1.68 -9.38
N PRO A 338 20.37 -2.68 -8.48
CA PRO A 338 20.94 -3.96 -8.85
C PRO A 338 19.98 -4.80 -9.72
N PHE A 339 18.67 -4.50 -9.74
CA PHE A 339 17.72 -5.12 -10.67
C PHE A 339 17.91 -4.67 -12.12
N LEU A 340 18.64 -3.58 -12.35
CA LEU A 340 19.03 -3.14 -13.71
C LEU A 340 20.00 -4.11 -14.38
N ARG A 341 20.67 -4.96 -13.59
CA ARG A 341 21.67 -5.94 -14.05
C ARG A 341 21.22 -7.39 -13.82
N SER A 342 20.09 -7.61 -13.16
CA SER A 342 19.62 -8.94 -12.81
C SER A 342 19.06 -9.70 -14.03
N SER A 343 18.92 -11.02 -13.90
CA SER A 343 18.44 -11.92 -14.98
C SER A 343 17.44 -12.97 -14.50
N TYR A 344 16.51 -12.57 -13.64
CA TYR A 344 15.40 -13.40 -13.17
C TYR A 344 14.55 -13.92 -14.34
N LYS A 345 14.15 -15.19 -14.25
CA LYS A 345 13.26 -15.85 -15.21
C LYS A 345 12.11 -16.50 -14.45
N SER A 346 10.90 -16.32 -14.95
CA SER A 346 9.70 -16.97 -14.45
C SER A 346 9.20 -17.99 -15.49
N SER A 347 8.87 -19.20 -15.03
CA SER A 347 8.20 -20.22 -15.83
C SER A 347 6.82 -20.43 -15.24
N GLN A 348 5.78 -19.94 -15.93
CA GLN A 348 4.40 -20.10 -15.50
C GLN A 348 3.69 -21.20 -16.28
N VAL A 349 2.86 -21.97 -15.59
CA VAL A 349 2.00 -22.99 -16.20
C VAL A 349 0.71 -22.31 -16.64
N GLN A 350 0.35 -22.51 -17.91
CA GLN A 350 -0.88 -21.97 -18.48
C GLN A 350 -2.06 -22.87 -18.10
N SER A 351 -3.05 -22.32 -17.42
CA SER A 351 -4.36 -22.95 -17.23
C SER A 351 -5.38 -22.38 -18.21
N THR A 352 -6.25 -23.23 -18.76
CA THR A 352 -7.47 -22.79 -19.44
C THR A 352 -8.48 -22.38 -18.38
N ILE A 353 -9.13 -21.23 -18.56
CA ILE A 353 -10.10 -20.67 -17.62
C ILE A 353 -11.44 -20.57 -18.34
N GLU A 354 -12.49 -21.10 -17.74
CA GLU A 354 -13.87 -21.00 -18.22
C GLU A 354 -14.56 -19.81 -17.54
N TYR A 355 -15.38 -19.07 -18.28
CA TYR A 355 -16.16 -17.92 -17.79
C TYR A 355 -17.63 -18.33 -17.56
N PRO A 356 -18.35 -17.71 -16.59
CA PRO A 356 -17.88 -16.73 -15.61
C PRO A 356 -17.08 -17.37 -14.46
N ILE A 357 -16.08 -16.65 -13.94
CA ILE A 357 -15.10 -17.12 -12.95
C ILE A 357 -15.64 -16.96 -11.52
N TYR A 358 -16.27 -15.82 -11.21
CA TYR A 358 -16.72 -15.46 -9.86
C TYR A 358 -17.64 -16.52 -9.23
N PRO A 359 -18.67 -17.06 -9.92
CA PRO A 359 -19.55 -18.06 -9.31
C PRO A 359 -18.84 -19.38 -8.95
N GLN A 360 -17.71 -19.67 -9.58
CA GLN A 360 -16.93 -20.88 -9.37
C GLN A 360 -15.80 -20.69 -8.33
N SER A 361 -15.54 -19.45 -7.94
CA SER A 361 -14.47 -19.10 -7.02
C SER A 361 -14.86 -19.37 -5.57
N VAL A 362 -13.87 -19.79 -4.77
CA VAL A 362 -14.08 -20.04 -3.33
C VAL A 362 -14.09 -18.73 -2.53
N ASP A 363 -13.28 -17.77 -2.97
CA ASP A 363 -13.04 -16.50 -2.30
C ASP A 363 -12.69 -15.40 -3.32
N VAL A 364 -12.93 -14.13 -2.95
CA VAL A 364 -12.61 -12.96 -3.79
C VAL A 364 -11.13 -12.91 -4.18
N ASP A 365 -10.22 -13.33 -3.31
CA ASP A 365 -8.79 -13.27 -3.62
C ASP A 365 -8.42 -14.27 -4.72
N THR A 366 -8.99 -15.48 -4.72
CA THR A 366 -8.82 -16.44 -5.83
C THR A 366 -9.49 -15.94 -7.10
N TRP A 367 -10.70 -15.40 -7.00
CA TRP A 367 -11.41 -14.82 -8.13
C TRP A 367 -10.59 -13.74 -8.84
N VAL A 368 -10.14 -12.72 -8.10
CA VAL A 368 -9.38 -11.59 -8.64
C VAL A 368 -8.07 -12.04 -9.29
N ARG A 369 -7.38 -13.04 -8.70
CA ARG A 369 -6.16 -13.64 -9.31
C ARG A 369 -6.46 -14.35 -10.63
N LEU A 370 -7.49 -15.20 -10.65
CA LEU A 370 -7.88 -15.93 -11.86
C LEU A 370 -8.37 -14.99 -12.95
N TRP A 371 -9.18 -13.99 -12.59
CA TRP A 371 -9.68 -12.99 -13.53
C TRP A 371 -8.55 -12.16 -14.13
N TYR A 372 -7.60 -11.69 -13.33
CA TYR A 372 -6.40 -11.01 -13.83
C TYR A 372 -5.60 -11.89 -14.80
N SER A 373 -5.39 -13.17 -14.45
CA SER A 373 -4.67 -14.11 -15.32
C SER A 373 -5.40 -14.39 -16.64
N ALA A 374 -6.73 -14.38 -16.63
CA ALA A 374 -7.53 -14.54 -17.84
C ALA A 374 -7.45 -13.28 -18.73
N LEU A 375 -7.55 -12.09 -18.14
CA LEU A 375 -7.49 -10.81 -18.85
C LEU A 375 -6.11 -10.51 -19.44
N GLU A 376 -5.03 -10.86 -18.73
CA GLU A 376 -3.65 -10.65 -19.22
C GLU A 376 -3.43 -11.35 -20.56
N LYS A 377 -4.02 -12.53 -20.78
CA LYS A 377 -3.89 -13.27 -22.04
C LYS A 377 -4.44 -12.48 -23.23
N TRP A 378 -5.50 -11.71 -23.01
CA TRP A 378 -6.16 -10.88 -24.02
C TRP A 378 -5.48 -9.52 -24.23
N ALA A 379 -4.57 -9.12 -23.33
CA ALA A 379 -3.83 -7.87 -23.48
C ALA A 379 -2.89 -7.95 -24.70
N THR A 380 -2.63 -6.80 -25.32
CA THR A 380 -1.79 -6.71 -26.52
C THR A 380 -0.75 -5.59 -26.41
N GLY A 381 0.26 -5.63 -27.29
CA GLY A 381 1.27 -4.56 -27.39
C GLY A 381 2.09 -4.34 -26.11
N ALA A 382 2.29 -3.05 -25.76
CA ALA A 382 3.05 -2.66 -24.57
C ALA A 382 2.31 -3.00 -23.26
N ALA A 383 0.97 -2.93 -23.25
CA ALA A 383 0.16 -3.30 -22.10
C ALA A 383 0.43 -4.74 -21.67
N LYS A 384 0.45 -5.69 -22.62
CA LYS A 384 0.76 -7.10 -22.34
C LYS A 384 2.09 -7.27 -21.59
N LYS A 385 3.14 -6.55 -22.02
CA LYS A 385 4.46 -6.63 -21.36
C LYS A 385 4.40 -6.19 -19.90
N ILE A 386 3.75 -5.05 -19.64
CA ILE A 386 3.61 -4.50 -18.28
C ILE A 386 2.77 -5.44 -17.39
N PHE A 387 1.62 -5.91 -17.86
CA PHE A 387 0.74 -6.76 -17.05
C PHE A 387 1.28 -8.18 -16.86
N SER A 388 1.97 -8.74 -17.86
CA SER A 388 2.65 -10.04 -17.74
C SER A 388 3.84 -9.98 -16.77
N ALA A 389 4.55 -8.86 -16.71
CA ALA A 389 5.61 -8.64 -15.73
C ALA A 389 5.09 -8.75 -14.28
N CYS A 390 3.86 -8.28 -14.02
CA CYS A 390 3.23 -8.33 -12.69
C CYS A 390 2.51 -9.67 -12.39
N LEU A 391 2.29 -10.52 -13.40
CA LEU A 391 1.50 -11.75 -13.25
C LEU A 391 2.05 -12.71 -12.16
N PRO A 392 3.36 -12.94 -12.00
CA PRO A 392 3.88 -13.78 -10.92
C PRO A 392 3.51 -13.26 -9.53
N VAL A 393 3.64 -11.96 -9.28
CA VAL A 393 3.29 -11.35 -7.98
C VAL A 393 1.80 -11.49 -7.68
N VAL A 394 0.96 -11.34 -8.70
CA VAL A 394 -0.49 -11.54 -8.59
C VAL A 394 -0.83 -12.98 -8.22
N LEU A 395 -0.26 -13.96 -8.90
CA LEU A 395 -0.54 -15.39 -8.64
C LEU A 395 -0.10 -15.83 -7.24
N HIS A 396 0.96 -15.23 -6.71
CA HIS A 396 1.48 -15.53 -5.37
C HIS A 396 0.81 -14.73 -4.24
N GLY A 397 -0.41 -14.25 -4.45
CA GLY A 397 -1.29 -13.85 -3.34
C GLY A 397 -1.32 -12.36 -3.00
N ASN A 398 -0.59 -11.50 -3.74
CA ASN A 398 -0.65 -10.07 -3.48
C ASN A 398 -1.90 -9.42 -4.11
N THR A 399 -3.02 -9.55 -3.40
CA THR A 399 -4.35 -9.09 -3.86
C THR A 399 -4.40 -7.59 -4.07
N LYS A 400 -3.64 -6.81 -3.30
CA LYS A 400 -3.56 -5.35 -3.44
C LYS A 400 -3.00 -4.94 -4.81
N VAL A 401 -1.88 -5.56 -5.22
CA VAL A 401 -1.30 -5.34 -6.56
C VAL A 401 -2.35 -5.66 -7.64
N THR A 402 -3.07 -6.77 -7.47
CA THR A 402 -4.12 -7.14 -8.43
C THR A 402 -5.25 -6.13 -8.48
N THR A 403 -5.80 -5.72 -7.33
CA THR A 403 -6.91 -4.74 -7.26
C THR A 403 -6.53 -3.37 -7.81
N TYR A 404 -5.26 -2.97 -7.70
CA TYR A 404 -4.76 -1.72 -8.29
C TYR A 404 -4.62 -1.82 -9.82
N LEU A 405 -4.09 -2.94 -10.34
CA LEU A 405 -3.84 -3.10 -11.77
C LEU A 405 -5.09 -3.44 -12.58
N LEU A 406 -6.07 -4.11 -11.95
CA LEU A 406 -7.25 -4.64 -12.62
C LEU A 406 -8.09 -3.57 -13.34
N PRO A 407 -8.38 -2.38 -12.78
CA PRO A 407 -9.08 -1.32 -13.49
C PRO A 407 -8.39 -0.89 -14.80
N HIS A 408 -7.06 -0.80 -14.78
CA HIS A 408 -6.27 -0.43 -15.97
C HIS A 408 -6.27 -1.53 -17.03
N LEU A 409 -6.19 -2.80 -16.58
CA LEU A 409 -6.22 -3.95 -17.48
C LEU A 409 -7.60 -4.08 -18.14
N VAL A 410 -8.68 -4.01 -17.37
CA VAL A 410 -10.05 -4.02 -17.91
C VAL A 410 -10.26 -2.86 -18.88
N HIS A 411 -9.80 -1.65 -18.53
CA HIS A 411 -9.86 -0.50 -19.42
C HIS A 411 -9.14 -0.76 -20.76
N HIS A 412 -7.94 -1.35 -20.75
CA HIS A 412 -7.22 -1.73 -21.97
C HIS A 412 -8.01 -2.75 -22.81
N ILE A 413 -8.55 -3.80 -22.17
CA ILE A 413 -9.32 -4.84 -22.86
C ILE A 413 -10.56 -4.25 -23.54
N ILE A 414 -11.33 -3.38 -22.87
CA ILE A 414 -12.52 -2.76 -23.46
C ILE A 414 -12.18 -1.95 -24.71
N LEU A 415 -11.02 -1.28 -24.73
CA LEU A 415 -10.60 -0.46 -25.87
C LEU A 415 -10.02 -1.32 -27.02
N SER A 416 -9.14 -2.26 -26.69
CA SER A 416 -8.31 -2.97 -27.67
C SER A 416 -8.84 -4.34 -28.09
N ALA A 417 -9.59 -5.04 -27.23
CA ALA A 417 -10.04 -6.40 -27.49
C ALA A 417 -11.29 -6.46 -28.41
N PRO A 418 -11.61 -7.66 -28.96
CA PRO A 418 -12.86 -7.90 -29.68
C PRO A 418 -14.09 -7.85 -28.77
N ALA A 419 -15.28 -7.87 -29.40
CA ALA A 419 -16.55 -7.78 -28.69
C ALA A 419 -16.84 -9.01 -27.82
N THR A 420 -16.32 -10.19 -28.19
CA THR A 420 -16.48 -11.45 -27.45
C THR A 420 -15.87 -11.41 -26.05
N GLU A 421 -14.65 -10.91 -25.94
CA GLU A 421 -13.90 -10.78 -24.70
C GLU A 421 -14.51 -9.68 -23.83
N THR A 422 -14.97 -8.58 -24.46
CA THR A 422 -15.71 -7.53 -23.76
C THR A 422 -17.01 -8.07 -23.16
N GLN A 423 -17.71 -8.95 -23.87
CA GLN A 423 -18.92 -9.60 -23.38
C GLN A 423 -18.62 -10.47 -22.15
N HIS A 424 -17.53 -11.24 -22.14
CA HIS A 424 -17.13 -12.01 -20.96
C HIS A 424 -16.79 -11.13 -19.75
N VAL A 425 -16.19 -9.95 -19.96
CA VAL A 425 -15.97 -8.97 -18.88
C VAL A 425 -17.29 -8.47 -18.31
N ILE A 426 -18.28 -8.20 -19.17
CA ILE A 426 -19.61 -7.77 -18.75
C ILE A 426 -20.31 -8.88 -17.96
N GLU A 427 -20.30 -10.12 -18.47
CA GLU A 427 -20.87 -11.30 -17.78
C GLU A 427 -20.25 -11.50 -16.40
N GLU A 428 -18.94 -11.33 -16.28
CA GLU A 428 -18.23 -11.40 -15.02
C GLU A 428 -18.71 -10.34 -14.02
N ILE A 429 -18.79 -9.08 -14.47
CA ILE A 429 -19.27 -7.96 -13.64
C ILE A 429 -20.72 -8.19 -13.22
N LEU A 430 -21.59 -8.63 -14.14
CA LEU A 430 -22.99 -8.91 -13.84
C LEU A 430 -23.13 -10.03 -12.82
N SER A 431 -22.32 -11.09 -12.91
CA SER A 431 -22.35 -12.19 -11.94
C SER A 431 -22.07 -11.71 -10.51
N VAL A 432 -21.13 -10.77 -10.33
CA VAL A 432 -20.82 -10.17 -9.03
C VAL A 432 -21.97 -9.29 -8.53
N LEU A 433 -22.55 -8.50 -9.43
CA LEU A 433 -23.67 -7.61 -9.13
C LEU A 433 -24.98 -8.36 -8.81
N GLU A 434 -25.18 -9.56 -9.35
CA GLU A 434 -26.38 -10.37 -9.08
C GLU A 434 -26.26 -11.15 -7.77
N ILE A 435 -25.09 -11.71 -7.46
CA ILE A 435 -24.87 -12.49 -6.24
C ILE A 435 -24.87 -11.59 -5.01
N GLU A 436 -24.29 -10.38 -5.11
CA GLU A 436 -24.49 -9.30 -4.16
C GLU A 436 -24.01 -9.58 -2.70
N THR A 437 -23.38 -10.73 -2.43
CA THR A 437 -23.06 -11.24 -1.08
C THR A 437 -21.79 -10.64 -0.49
N GLU A 438 -20.74 -10.49 -1.28
CA GLU A 438 -19.41 -10.14 -0.77
C GLU A 438 -19.03 -8.68 -1.07
N LYS A 439 -18.96 -7.86 -0.01
CA LYS A 439 -18.65 -6.43 -0.10
C LYS A 439 -17.36 -6.12 -0.85
N ARG A 440 -16.31 -6.92 -0.67
CA ARG A 440 -15.01 -6.73 -1.35
C ARG A 440 -15.12 -6.94 -2.86
N ALA A 441 -15.93 -7.90 -3.31
CA ALA A 441 -16.15 -8.12 -4.74
C ALA A 441 -16.82 -6.90 -5.37
N LEU A 442 -17.83 -6.35 -4.69
CA LEU A 442 -18.54 -5.15 -5.11
C LEU A 442 -17.60 -3.93 -5.17
N GLU A 443 -16.72 -3.76 -4.18
CA GLU A 443 -15.70 -2.68 -4.18
C GLU A 443 -14.77 -2.74 -5.40
N VAL A 444 -14.36 -3.95 -5.82
CA VAL A 444 -13.55 -4.14 -7.03
C VAL A 444 -14.31 -3.71 -8.29
N VAL A 445 -15.55 -4.17 -8.45
CA VAL A 445 -16.41 -3.81 -9.60
C VAL A 445 -16.69 -2.30 -9.65
N VAL A 446 -17.00 -1.70 -8.50
CA VAL A 446 -17.24 -0.26 -8.36
C VAL A 446 -15.99 0.53 -8.75
N SER A 447 -14.81 0.12 -8.28
CA SER A 447 -13.51 0.73 -8.64
C SER A 447 -13.24 0.66 -10.15
N ILE A 448 -13.47 -0.50 -10.79
CA ILE A 448 -13.27 -0.66 -12.25
C ILE A 448 -14.18 0.29 -13.03
N THR A 449 -15.48 0.31 -12.70
CA THR A 449 -16.45 1.16 -13.41
C THR A 449 -16.21 2.64 -13.16
N GLN A 450 -15.79 3.02 -11.95
CA GLN A 450 -15.37 4.37 -11.62
C GLN A 450 -14.16 4.79 -12.46
N HIS A 451 -13.13 3.94 -12.53
CA HIS A 451 -11.93 4.19 -13.34
C HIS A 451 -12.27 4.41 -14.82
N CYS A 452 -13.14 3.56 -15.39
CA CYS A 452 -13.62 3.70 -16.75
C CYS A 452 -14.34 5.04 -17.00
N ARG A 453 -15.22 5.48 -16.08
CA ARG A 453 -15.92 6.78 -16.17
C ARG A 453 -14.95 7.96 -16.07
N GLN A 454 -14.03 7.93 -15.12
CA GLN A 454 -13.05 9.00 -14.92
C GLN A 454 -12.08 9.10 -16.11
N SER A 455 -11.69 7.97 -16.71
CA SER A 455 -10.92 7.94 -17.96
C SER A 455 -11.67 8.61 -19.11
N LEU A 456 -12.97 8.32 -19.26
CA LEU A 456 -13.83 8.97 -20.26
C LEU A 456 -13.94 10.48 -20.04
N TYR A 457 -14.11 10.92 -18.80
CA TYR A 457 -14.18 12.34 -18.46
C TYR A 457 -12.89 13.08 -18.83
N LYS A 458 -11.73 12.46 -18.58
CA LYS A 458 -10.42 13.02 -18.91
C LYS A 458 -10.08 12.96 -20.40
N ASN A 459 -10.59 11.96 -21.13
CA ASN A 459 -10.36 11.80 -22.56
C ASN A 459 -11.65 11.43 -23.34
N PRO A 460 -12.47 12.44 -23.72
CA PRO A 460 -13.74 12.22 -24.39
C PRO A 460 -13.61 11.84 -25.87
N THR A 461 -12.42 11.56 -26.39
CA THR A 461 -12.25 11.19 -27.81
C THR A 461 -12.44 9.69 -28.08
N ARG A 462 -12.43 8.84 -27.03
CA ARG A 462 -12.51 7.37 -27.12
C ARG A 462 -13.84 6.79 -26.64
N LEU A 463 -14.94 7.50 -26.90
CA LEU A 463 -16.27 7.24 -26.32
C LEU A 463 -16.89 5.91 -26.75
N GLY A 464 -16.80 5.53 -28.02
CA GLY A 464 -17.73 4.54 -28.61
C GLY A 464 -17.77 3.17 -27.92
N LYS A 465 -16.62 2.55 -27.63
CA LYS A 465 -16.59 1.23 -26.98
C LYS A 465 -16.82 1.33 -25.47
N MET A 466 -16.20 2.31 -24.81
CA MET A 466 -16.25 2.46 -23.36
C MET A 466 -17.64 2.91 -22.88
N SER A 467 -18.30 3.82 -23.60
CA SER A 467 -19.68 4.21 -23.31
C SER A 467 -20.65 3.03 -23.44
N ARG A 468 -20.54 2.24 -24.53
CA ARG A 468 -21.34 1.01 -24.71
C ARG A 468 -21.12 0.01 -23.58
N PHE A 469 -19.89 -0.16 -23.14
CA PHE A 469 -19.57 -1.00 -21.98
C PHE A 469 -20.27 -0.50 -20.71
N LEU A 470 -20.17 0.80 -20.39
CA LEU A 470 -20.81 1.35 -19.20
C LEU A 470 -22.35 1.32 -19.27
N GLU A 471 -22.93 1.52 -20.45
CA GLU A 471 -24.37 1.42 -20.72
C GLU A 471 -24.90 -0.02 -20.62
N SER A 472 -24.03 -1.02 -20.85
CA SER A 472 -24.40 -2.44 -20.73
C SER A 472 -24.63 -2.89 -19.27
N ILE A 473 -24.17 -2.10 -18.30
CA ILE A 473 -24.27 -2.42 -16.88
C ILE A 473 -25.53 -1.78 -16.29
N PRO A 474 -26.48 -2.55 -15.73
CA PRO A 474 -27.74 -2.02 -15.21
C PRO A 474 -27.54 -1.04 -14.03
N ASP A 475 -28.06 0.17 -14.17
CA ASP A 475 -27.92 1.23 -13.15
C ASP A 475 -28.47 0.82 -11.78
N LYS A 476 -29.59 0.09 -11.73
CA LYS A 476 -30.20 -0.38 -10.48
C LYS A 476 -29.27 -1.32 -9.70
N LEU A 477 -28.62 -2.27 -10.39
CA LEU A 477 -27.69 -3.21 -9.76
C LEU A 477 -26.42 -2.48 -9.32
N MET A 478 -25.89 -1.61 -10.19
CA MET A 478 -24.70 -0.82 -9.86
C MET A 478 -24.94 0.15 -8.69
N ALA A 479 -26.14 0.73 -8.57
CA ALA A 479 -26.53 1.56 -7.44
C ALA A 479 -26.50 0.78 -6.12
N LYS A 480 -27.13 -0.41 -6.07
CA LYS A 480 -27.11 -1.30 -4.90
C LYS A 480 -25.68 -1.71 -4.53
N ALA A 481 -24.89 -2.09 -5.52
CA ALA A 481 -23.48 -2.46 -5.33
C ALA A 481 -22.64 -1.30 -4.79
N SER A 482 -22.75 -0.12 -5.40
CA SER A 482 -22.05 1.10 -4.99
C SER A 482 -22.41 1.52 -3.57
N PHE A 483 -23.70 1.42 -3.21
CA PHE A 483 -24.15 1.68 -1.84
C PHE A 483 -23.52 0.72 -0.83
N ARG A 484 -23.53 -0.59 -1.12
CA ARG A 484 -22.89 -1.60 -0.26
C ARG A 484 -21.38 -1.42 -0.17
N ALA A 485 -20.73 -1.00 -1.25
CA ALA A 485 -19.32 -0.64 -1.30
C ALA A 485 -18.99 0.68 -0.59
N LYS A 486 -20.00 1.44 -0.11
CA LYS A 486 -19.88 2.78 0.49
C LYS A 486 -19.43 3.87 -0.49
N ALA A 487 -19.56 3.64 -1.79
CA ALA A 487 -19.37 4.66 -2.82
C ALA A 487 -20.68 5.44 -3.03
N TYR A 488 -21.13 6.16 -1.99
CA TYR A 488 -22.43 6.83 -1.98
C TYR A 488 -22.66 7.83 -3.13
N PRO A 489 -21.66 8.65 -3.54
CA PRO A 489 -21.85 9.54 -4.70
C PRO A 489 -22.12 8.78 -6.01
N GLN A 490 -21.44 7.65 -6.22
CA GLN A 490 -21.66 6.79 -7.39
C GLN A 490 -23.02 6.08 -7.30
N ALA A 491 -23.42 5.64 -6.10
CA ALA A 491 -24.74 5.07 -5.88
C ALA A 491 -25.84 6.07 -6.26
N LEU A 492 -25.74 7.32 -5.78
CA LEU A 492 -26.70 8.38 -6.10
C LEU A 492 -26.77 8.67 -7.60
N MET A 493 -25.62 8.81 -8.27
CA MET A 493 -25.55 9.03 -9.72
C MET A 493 -26.32 7.94 -10.50
N HIS A 494 -26.14 6.67 -10.13
CA HIS A 494 -26.84 5.55 -10.76
C HIS A 494 -28.33 5.54 -10.43
N LEU A 495 -28.72 5.85 -9.19
CA LEU A 495 -30.12 5.96 -8.81
C LEU A 495 -30.82 7.06 -9.60
N GLU A 496 -30.24 8.24 -9.71
CA GLU A 496 -30.80 9.34 -10.50
C GLU A 496 -30.93 8.97 -11.98
N THR A 497 -29.93 8.30 -12.56
CA THR A 497 -29.97 7.85 -13.96
C THR A 497 -31.07 6.83 -14.18
N TYR A 498 -31.21 5.88 -13.25
CA TYR A 498 -32.28 4.88 -13.28
C TYR A 498 -33.67 5.52 -13.17
N ILE A 499 -33.84 6.48 -12.24
CA ILE A 499 -35.12 7.18 -12.05
C ILE A 499 -35.47 8.05 -13.27
N LYS A 500 -34.49 8.73 -13.87
CA LYS A 500 -34.70 9.53 -15.09
C LYS A 500 -35.16 8.67 -16.28
N THR A 501 -34.64 7.45 -16.40
CA THR A 501 -34.99 6.52 -17.47
C THR A 501 -36.28 5.73 -17.19
N HIS A 502 -36.61 5.50 -15.92
CA HIS A 502 -37.79 4.75 -15.47
C HIS A 502 -38.57 5.55 -14.42
N PRO A 503 -39.28 6.63 -14.81
CA PRO A 503 -39.98 7.50 -13.86
C PRO A 503 -41.09 6.79 -13.06
N GLU A 504 -41.66 5.71 -13.61
CA GLU A 504 -42.67 4.87 -12.94
C GLU A 504 -42.10 4.03 -11.78
N ALA A 505 -40.77 3.81 -11.76
CA ALA A 505 -40.10 2.93 -10.79
C ALA A 505 -40.13 3.46 -9.34
N ILE A 506 -40.38 4.77 -9.14
CA ILE A 506 -40.51 5.36 -7.80
C ILE A 506 -41.80 4.87 -7.12
N SER A 507 -42.86 4.59 -7.90
CA SER A 507 -44.13 4.09 -7.38
C SER A 507 -44.16 2.57 -7.24
N ASP A 508 -43.45 1.84 -8.10
CA ASP A 508 -43.56 0.38 -8.21
C ASP A 508 -42.48 -0.42 -7.46
N THR A 509 -41.38 0.22 -7.05
CA THR A 509 -40.25 -0.51 -6.44
C THR A 509 -40.06 -0.14 -4.97
N ILE A 510 -40.56 -1.02 -4.09
CA ILE A 510 -40.41 -0.95 -2.62
C ILE A 510 -38.94 -0.72 -2.17
N ASP A 511 -37.96 -1.13 -2.99
CA ASP A 511 -36.54 -1.11 -2.64
C ASP A 511 -35.78 0.20 -2.94
N ILE A 512 -36.22 0.97 -3.94
CA ILE A 512 -35.42 2.10 -4.46
C ILE A 512 -35.55 3.31 -3.54
N LEU A 513 -36.78 3.53 -3.08
CA LEU A 513 -37.17 4.47 -2.04
C LEU A 513 -36.19 4.52 -0.84
N PRO A 514 -36.17 3.43 -0.07
CA PRO A 514 -35.27 3.26 1.07
C PRO A 514 -33.80 3.46 0.73
N LEU A 515 -33.35 2.90 -0.41
CA LEU A 515 -31.94 2.97 -0.82
C LEU A 515 -31.51 4.42 -1.12
N LEU A 516 -32.35 5.17 -1.83
CA LEU A 516 -32.13 6.58 -2.13
C LEU A 516 -32.07 7.39 -0.84
N SER A 517 -33.04 7.18 0.06
CA SER A 517 -33.12 7.87 1.35
C SER A 517 -31.87 7.63 2.21
N GLN A 518 -31.44 6.37 2.30
CA GLN A 518 -30.20 6.02 3.00
C GLN A 518 -28.96 6.64 2.33
N THR A 519 -28.94 6.70 0.99
CA THR A 519 -27.82 7.32 0.25
C THR A 519 -27.73 8.82 0.55
N TYR A 520 -28.84 9.55 0.51
CA TYR A 520 -28.90 10.96 0.91
C TYR A 520 -28.49 11.17 2.37
N GLY A 521 -28.97 10.30 3.28
CA GLY A 521 -28.60 10.32 4.69
C GLY A 521 -27.10 10.11 4.92
N HIS A 522 -26.43 9.28 4.10
CA HIS A 522 -24.98 9.06 4.15
C HIS A 522 -24.17 10.20 3.53
N LEU A 523 -24.76 11.00 2.63
CA LEU A 523 -24.14 12.17 2.01
C LEU A 523 -24.39 13.47 2.81
N ASP A 524 -25.04 13.38 3.97
CA ASP A 524 -25.47 14.52 4.80
C ASP A 524 -26.36 15.54 4.05
N MET A 525 -27.04 15.10 3.00
CA MET A 525 -27.94 15.89 2.15
C MET A 525 -29.38 15.84 2.66
N LYS A 526 -29.59 16.24 3.92
CA LYS A 526 -30.90 16.09 4.61
C LYS A 526 -32.00 16.98 4.02
N ALA A 527 -31.68 18.20 3.61
CA ALA A 527 -32.65 19.13 3.03
C ALA A 527 -33.24 18.60 1.71
N ASP A 528 -32.40 17.99 0.87
CA ASP A 528 -32.85 17.38 -0.39
C ASP A 528 -33.71 16.15 -0.12
N LEU A 529 -33.39 15.38 0.94
CA LEU A 529 -34.20 14.25 1.38
C LEU A 529 -35.57 14.68 1.91
N ASP A 530 -35.65 15.77 2.69
CA ASP A 530 -36.92 16.31 3.20
C ASP A 530 -37.86 16.67 2.03
N ILE A 531 -37.35 17.37 1.01
CA ILE A 531 -38.11 17.71 -0.20
C ILE A 531 -38.58 16.45 -0.91
N LEU A 532 -37.71 15.44 -0.99
CA LEU A 532 -38.03 14.18 -1.65
C LEU A 532 -39.14 13.43 -0.89
N VAL A 533 -39.05 13.33 0.43
CA VAL A 533 -40.09 12.72 1.27
C VAL A 533 -41.42 13.45 1.12
N ASP A 534 -41.42 14.79 1.10
CA ASP A 534 -42.63 15.58 0.89
C ASP A 534 -43.27 15.29 -0.48
N MET A 535 -42.45 15.18 -1.54
CA MET A 535 -42.94 14.88 -2.90
C MET A 535 -43.54 13.48 -3.03
N TYR A 536 -43.04 12.49 -2.29
CA TYR A 536 -43.43 11.08 -2.44
C TYR A 536 -44.22 10.50 -1.25
N SER A 537 -44.49 11.31 -0.23
CA SER A 537 -45.21 10.96 1.01
C SER A 537 -46.55 10.23 0.79
N GLY A 538 -47.28 10.55 -0.28
CA GLY A 538 -48.57 9.93 -0.61
C GLY A 538 -48.52 8.45 -1.00
N ASN A 539 -47.36 7.90 -1.39
CA ASN A 539 -47.18 6.52 -1.87
C ASN A 539 -46.22 5.69 -0.98
N MET A 540 -45.89 6.16 0.23
CA MET A 540 -44.93 5.49 1.09
C MET A 540 -45.50 4.25 1.78
N PHE A 541 -44.75 3.14 1.75
CA PHE A 541 -45.00 2.00 2.63
C PHE A 541 -44.47 2.29 4.04
N SER A 542 -45.12 1.75 5.08
CA SER A 542 -44.72 1.97 6.49
C SER A 542 -43.24 1.70 6.82
N THR A 543 -42.58 0.82 6.06
CA THR A 543 -41.15 0.52 6.20
C THR A 543 -40.24 1.54 5.52
N ALA A 544 -40.69 2.18 4.44
CA ALA A 544 -39.95 3.23 3.76
C ALA A 544 -39.98 4.54 4.56
N GLU A 545 -41.13 4.89 5.16
CA GLU A 545 -41.27 6.05 6.06
C GLU A 545 -40.30 5.96 7.25
N LEU A 546 -40.17 4.77 7.83
CA LEU A 546 -39.23 4.47 8.90
C LEU A 546 -37.78 4.75 8.51
N ILE A 547 -37.37 4.28 7.32
CA ILE A 547 -36.00 4.45 6.83
C ILE A 547 -35.72 5.91 6.45
N CYS A 548 -36.73 6.64 5.95
CA CYS A 548 -36.64 8.07 5.73
C CYS A 548 -36.44 8.83 7.05
N ALA A 549 -37.24 8.52 8.08
CA ALA A 549 -37.11 9.13 9.40
C ALA A 549 -35.72 8.88 10.03
N GLU A 550 -35.16 7.67 9.88
CA GLU A 550 -33.78 7.36 10.28
C GLU A 550 -32.76 8.21 9.50
N SER A 551 -32.93 8.33 8.19
CA SER A 551 -31.99 9.03 7.30
C SER A 551 -32.01 10.55 7.50
N LEU A 552 -33.17 11.11 7.87
CA LEU A 552 -33.34 12.50 8.28
C LEU A 552 -32.81 12.78 9.70
N GLY A 553 -32.55 11.73 10.48
CA GLY A 553 -32.12 11.84 11.87
C GLY A 553 -33.26 12.15 12.85
N GLN A 554 -34.51 11.88 12.46
CA GLN A 554 -35.69 11.98 13.32
C GLN A 554 -35.80 10.74 14.23
N TRP A 555 -34.81 10.57 15.10
CA TRP A 555 -34.65 9.35 15.90
C TRP A 555 -35.83 9.08 16.83
N ASP A 556 -36.45 10.11 17.40
CA ASP A 556 -37.58 9.96 18.31
C ASP A 556 -38.82 9.34 17.63
N LEU A 557 -39.08 9.72 16.38
CA LEU A 557 -40.15 9.13 15.57
C LEU A 557 -39.81 7.67 15.26
N ALA A 558 -38.59 7.38 14.79
CA ALA A 558 -38.14 6.03 14.50
C ALA A 558 -38.27 5.10 15.73
N ILE A 559 -37.90 5.59 16.93
CA ILE A 559 -38.04 4.87 18.20
C ILE A 559 -39.50 4.48 18.48
N ILE A 560 -40.45 5.39 18.26
CA ILE A 560 -41.89 5.12 18.49
C ILE A 560 -42.37 4.01 17.54
N HIS A 561 -42.03 4.12 16.25
CA HIS A 561 -42.43 3.15 15.24
C HIS A 561 -41.80 1.77 15.47
N TYR A 562 -40.50 1.69 15.80
CA TYR A 562 -39.88 0.40 16.16
C TYR A 562 -40.45 -0.19 17.44
N LYS A 563 -40.77 0.63 18.44
CA LYS A 563 -41.41 0.16 19.67
C LYS A 563 -42.79 -0.45 19.38
N ASP A 564 -43.56 0.15 18.48
CA ASP A 564 -44.83 -0.41 18.05
C ASP A 564 -44.65 -1.68 17.20
N HIS A 565 -43.64 -1.71 16.32
CA HIS A 565 -43.31 -2.90 15.53
C HIS A 565 -42.90 -4.09 16.40
N ILE A 566 -42.02 -3.88 17.39
CA ILE A 566 -41.56 -4.91 18.34
C ILE A 566 -42.72 -5.41 19.20
N LYS A 567 -43.66 -4.54 19.60
CA LYS A 567 -44.88 -4.98 20.31
C LYS A 567 -45.73 -5.94 19.48
N ARG A 568 -45.79 -5.73 18.17
CA ARG A 568 -46.56 -6.58 17.24
C ARG A 568 -45.79 -7.85 16.86
N LYS A 569 -44.47 -7.78 16.76
CA LYS A 569 -43.57 -8.89 16.39
C LYS A 569 -42.32 -8.88 17.29
N PRO A 570 -42.40 -9.51 18.48
CA PRO A 570 -41.29 -9.53 19.43
C PRO A 570 -40.10 -10.38 18.97
N ASP A 571 -40.32 -11.33 18.04
CA ASP A 571 -39.28 -12.24 17.55
C ASP A 571 -38.40 -11.62 16.43
N ASP A 572 -38.70 -10.40 16.00
CA ASP A 572 -37.91 -9.71 14.97
C ASP A 572 -36.64 -9.07 15.58
N ILE A 573 -35.54 -9.81 15.48
CA ILE A 573 -34.22 -9.40 15.99
C ILE A 573 -33.70 -8.16 15.25
N ASP A 574 -33.95 -8.02 13.94
CA ASP A 574 -33.47 -6.87 13.16
C ASP A 574 -34.17 -5.57 13.60
N ALA A 575 -35.48 -5.63 13.83
CA ALA A 575 -36.23 -4.49 14.39
C ALA A 575 -35.73 -4.11 15.80
N CYS A 576 -35.39 -5.09 16.64
CA CYS A 576 -34.81 -4.85 17.97
C CYS A 576 -33.42 -4.20 17.89
N LEU A 577 -32.55 -4.67 16.99
CA LEU A 577 -31.23 -4.09 16.76
C LEU A 577 -31.32 -2.65 16.24
N LYS A 578 -32.23 -2.39 15.30
CA LYS A 578 -32.49 -1.04 14.77
C LYS A 578 -33.06 -0.10 15.83
N TYR A 579 -33.96 -0.58 16.68
CA TYR A 579 -34.44 0.18 17.85
C TYR A 579 -33.31 0.60 18.79
N LEU A 580 -32.45 -0.34 19.16
CA LEU A 580 -31.27 -0.06 20.00
C LEU A 580 -30.31 0.93 19.32
N LYS A 581 -30.08 0.78 18.01
CA LYS A 581 -29.27 1.72 17.24
C LYS A 581 -29.87 3.14 17.25
N CYS A 582 -31.19 3.26 17.11
CA CYS A 582 -31.90 4.54 17.20
C CYS A 582 -31.80 5.14 18.60
N LEU A 583 -31.97 4.34 19.67
CA LEU A 583 -31.77 4.81 21.05
C LEU A 583 -30.36 5.33 21.30
N LYS A 584 -29.34 4.62 20.79
CA LYS A 584 -27.94 5.07 20.87
C LYS A 584 -27.73 6.39 20.14
N LYS A 585 -28.27 6.53 18.92
CA LYS A 585 -28.16 7.74 18.10
C LYS A 585 -28.92 8.94 18.69
N ALA A 586 -30.04 8.69 19.37
CA ALA A 586 -30.79 9.71 20.12
C ALA A 586 -30.15 10.10 21.47
N GLY A 587 -29.05 9.45 21.89
CA GLY A 587 -28.41 9.70 23.18
C GLY A 587 -29.15 9.12 24.39
N ASN A 588 -30.15 8.26 24.17
CA ASN A 588 -30.99 7.65 25.22
C ASN A 588 -30.32 6.41 25.83
N LEU A 589 -29.07 6.52 26.29
CA LEU A 589 -28.28 5.40 26.82
C LEU A 589 -28.82 4.81 28.13
N GLY A 590 -29.63 5.56 28.88
CA GLY A 590 -30.28 5.06 30.11
C GLY A 590 -31.50 4.16 29.86
N LYS A 591 -31.99 4.07 28.62
CA LYS A 591 -33.10 3.19 28.20
C LYS A 591 -32.61 1.92 27.50
N PHE A 592 -31.30 1.72 27.46
CA PHE A 592 -30.63 0.59 26.80
C PHE A 592 -30.78 -0.71 27.59
#